data_AF-A0A3Q3GKE5-F1
#
_entry.id   AF-A0A3Q3GKE5-F1
#
_cell.length_a   1.000
_cell.length_b   1.000
_cell.length_c   1.000
_cell.angle_alpha   90.00
_cell.angle_beta   90.00
_cell.angle_gamma   90.00
#
_symmetry.space_group_name_H-M   'P 1'
#
loop_
_entity.id
_entity.type
_entity.pdbx_description
1 polymer ?
#
loop_
_entity_poly.entity_id
_entity_poly.type
_entity_poly.pdbx_seq_one_letter_code
_entity_poly.pdbx_strand_id
1 'polypeptide(L)'
;MNTCAFLLILAVQIYADGIEGPTAGCTFEEDSDPNLCDFAQGEEDDFDWLLFRTYSSPYTSSDLLRGSYLLVNSSQHAVGHRAQLLLQTLSENDTHCVQFSYFLYSRDGHSPGALKAYVRVNGGPLGSPVWNTSGSHGKQWHQVELAVSTFWPNEYQVRTDSFLCSLMI
;
A
#
# COMPACT_ATOMS: atom_id res chain seq x y z
N MET A 1 21.33 -5.63 -19.83
CA MET A 1 21.17 -5.42 -18.38
C MET A 1 19.90 -4.61 -18.21
N ASN A 2 18.76 -5.29 -18.16
CA ASN A 2 17.45 -4.65 -18.23
C ASN A 2 17.01 -4.31 -16.80
N THR A 3 17.17 -3.05 -16.43
CA THR A 3 16.71 -2.51 -15.14
C THR A 3 15.21 -2.27 -15.20
N CYS A 4 14.46 -3.26 -14.72
CA CYS A 4 13.02 -3.18 -14.57
C CYS A 4 12.65 -2.40 -13.28
N ALA A 5 12.54 -1.07 -13.34
CA ALA A 5 12.04 -0.30 -12.22
C ALA A 5 10.51 -0.41 -12.17
N PHE A 6 10.02 -1.28 -11.30
CA PHE A 6 8.60 -1.41 -11.00
C PHE A 6 8.37 -0.81 -9.63
N LEU A 7 7.57 0.26 -9.57
CA LEU A 7 7.21 0.92 -8.32
C LEU A 7 5.83 0.47 -7.92
N LEU A 8 5.74 -0.07 -6.72
CA LEU A 8 4.51 -0.16 -5.96
C LEU A 8 4.62 0.81 -4.82
N ILE A 9 3.71 1.78 -4.80
CA ILE A 9 3.65 2.76 -3.73
C ILE A 9 2.34 2.63 -3.00
N LEU A 10 2.34 2.77 -1.67
CA LEU A 10 1.14 2.84 -0.85
C LEU A 10 1.23 4.07 0.06
N ALA A 11 0.18 4.89 0.09
CA ALA A 11 -0.07 5.91 1.11
C ALA A 11 -1.47 5.65 1.65
N VAL A 12 -1.69 5.54 2.95
CA VAL A 12 -3.02 5.20 3.51
C VAL A 12 -3.46 6.28 4.49
N GLN A 13 -4.67 6.79 4.33
CA GLN A 13 -5.32 7.79 5.16
C GLN A 13 -6.72 7.30 5.51
N ILE A 14 -7.10 7.37 6.78
CA ILE A 14 -8.42 6.95 7.26
C ILE A 14 -9.17 8.21 7.66
N TYR A 15 -10.34 8.43 7.08
CA TYR A 15 -11.18 9.60 7.34
C TYR A 15 -12.46 9.17 8.04
N ALA A 16 -12.79 9.81 9.17
CA ALA A 16 -14.07 9.69 9.85
C ALA A 16 -15.01 10.82 9.40
N ASP A 17 -16.32 10.54 9.30
CA ASP A 17 -17.30 11.57 8.96
C ASP A 17 -17.37 12.67 10.03
N GLY A 18 -17.20 13.94 9.64
CA GLY A 18 -17.26 15.10 10.55
C GLY A 18 -15.94 15.56 11.20
N ILE A 19 -14.78 15.01 10.84
CA ILE A 19 -13.46 15.47 11.33
C ILE A 19 -12.63 16.13 10.22
N GLU A 20 -12.06 17.31 10.48
CA GLU A 20 -11.07 17.95 9.60
C GLU A 20 -9.70 17.26 9.72
N GLY A 21 -9.55 16.10 9.07
CA GLY A 21 -8.29 15.37 8.97
C GLY A 21 -8.44 13.86 9.14
N PRO A 22 -7.40 13.08 8.80
CA PRO A 22 -7.42 11.64 9.00
C PRO A 22 -7.35 11.31 10.49
N THR A 23 -8.21 10.40 10.97
CA THR A 23 -8.20 9.88 12.35
C THR A 23 -7.06 8.89 12.58
N ALA A 24 -6.57 8.26 11.50
CA ALA A 24 -5.43 7.36 11.48
C ALA A 24 -4.84 7.32 10.06
N GLY A 25 -3.55 7.00 9.91
CA GLY A 25 -2.93 6.83 8.60
C GLY A 25 -1.52 7.38 8.47
N CYS A 26 -0.85 6.97 7.40
CA CYS A 26 0.52 7.28 7.08
C CYS A 26 0.63 8.05 5.77
N THR A 27 1.22 9.23 5.83
CA THR A 27 1.77 9.89 4.63
C THR A 27 3.24 9.56 4.39
N PHE A 28 3.89 8.84 5.33
CA PHE A 28 5.30 8.44 5.32
C PHE A 28 6.31 9.60 5.31
N GLU A 29 5.85 10.84 5.32
CA GLU A 29 6.68 12.04 5.46
C GLU A 29 7.28 12.12 6.87
N GLU A 30 8.45 12.75 7.00
CA GLU A 30 9.18 12.86 8.28
C GLU A 30 8.41 13.62 9.37
N ASP A 31 7.58 14.58 8.96
CA ASP A 31 6.72 15.36 9.86
C ASP A 31 5.38 14.67 10.15
N SER A 32 5.17 13.42 9.67
CA SER A 32 3.98 12.65 10.02
C SER A 32 4.00 12.36 11.53
N ASP A 33 2.87 12.58 12.20
CA ASP A 33 2.74 12.20 13.61
C ASP A 33 2.99 10.69 13.73
N PRO A 34 4.03 10.26 14.47
CA PRO A 34 4.35 8.85 14.61
C PRO A 34 3.21 8.06 15.28
N ASN A 35 2.33 8.73 16.04
CA ASN A 35 1.17 8.08 16.66
C ASN A 35 0.00 7.84 15.68
N LEU A 36 0.01 8.49 14.51
CA LEU A 36 -0.98 8.29 13.45
C LEU A 36 -0.58 7.15 12.50
N CYS A 37 0.69 6.73 12.54
CA CYS A 37 1.30 5.87 11.53
C CYS A 37 1.84 4.54 12.11
N ASP A 38 0.95 3.71 12.67
CA ASP A 38 1.26 2.33 13.04
C ASP A 38 0.95 1.37 11.88
N PHE A 39 1.98 1.01 11.12
CA PHE A 39 1.93 -0.10 10.16
C PHE A 39 2.98 -1.15 10.53
N ALA A 40 2.69 -2.40 10.19
CA ALA A 40 3.61 -3.52 10.34
C ALA A 40 3.87 -4.19 8.99
N GLN A 41 5.08 -4.71 8.79
CA GLN A 41 5.35 -5.65 7.71
C GLN A 41 4.81 -7.03 8.11
N GLY A 42 4.29 -7.79 7.15
CA GLY A 42 3.90 -9.18 7.43
C GLY A 42 5.14 -10.08 7.59
N GLU A 43 5.05 -11.08 8.44
CA GLU A 43 6.15 -12.06 8.62
C GLU A 43 5.97 -13.32 7.75
N GLU A 44 4.76 -13.53 7.21
CA GLU A 44 4.39 -14.68 6.38
C GLU A 44 4.44 -14.34 4.88
N ASP A 45 5.44 -13.60 4.45
CA ASP A 45 5.68 -13.18 3.07
C ASP A 45 7.11 -13.46 2.61
N ASP A 46 7.46 -13.03 1.39
CA ASP A 46 8.74 -13.34 0.77
C ASP A 46 9.76 -12.20 0.89
N PHE A 47 9.30 -10.97 1.14
CA PHE A 47 10.11 -9.76 1.29
C PHE A 47 9.28 -8.59 1.83
N ASP A 48 9.96 -7.58 2.38
CA ASP A 48 9.32 -6.40 2.98
C ASP A 48 9.22 -5.20 2.03
N TRP A 49 8.25 -4.32 2.30
CA TRP A 49 8.19 -2.99 1.69
C TRP A 49 9.30 -2.07 2.22
N LEU A 50 9.93 -1.31 1.33
CA LEU A 50 11.03 -0.41 1.67
C LEU A 50 10.54 1.02 1.82
N LEU A 51 10.80 1.67 2.95
CA LEU A 51 10.56 3.10 3.09
C LEU A 51 11.56 3.89 2.23
N PHE A 52 11.06 4.56 1.20
CA PHE A 52 11.84 5.38 0.30
C PHE A 52 11.52 6.86 0.49
N ARG A 53 12.56 7.65 0.75
CA ARG A 53 12.49 9.11 0.91
C ARG A 53 13.34 9.75 -0.18
N THR A 54 12.70 10.52 -1.04
CA THR A 54 13.37 11.10 -2.22
C THR A 54 14.39 12.18 -1.86
N TYR A 55 14.21 12.89 -0.75
CA TYR A 55 15.13 13.94 -0.29
C TYR A 55 16.42 13.40 0.34
N SER A 56 16.42 12.14 0.82
CA SER A 56 17.63 11.50 1.36
C SER A 56 18.46 10.77 0.30
N SER A 57 17.97 10.68 -0.94
CA SER A 57 18.66 10.02 -2.06
C SER A 57 19.04 11.03 -3.16
N PRO A 58 20.32 11.38 -3.32
CA PRO A 58 20.78 12.32 -4.35
C PRO A 58 20.63 11.77 -5.78
N TYR A 59 20.27 10.49 -5.94
CA TYR A 59 20.09 9.79 -7.22
C TYR A 59 18.65 9.30 -7.37
N THR A 60 17.68 10.21 -7.25
CA THR A 60 16.30 9.90 -7.66
C THR A 60 16.26 9.74 -9.17
N SER A 61 16.08 8.51 -9.65
CA SER A 61 15.85 8.26 -11.08
C SER A 61 14.66 9.09 -11.55
N SER A 62 14.65 9.54 -12.80
CA SER A 62 13.54 10.32 -13.36
C SER A 62 12.18 9.64 -13.21
N ASP A 63 12.16 8.33 -13.03
CA ASP A 63 10.95 7.49 -12.98
C ASP A 63 10.31 7.48 -11.58
N LEU A 64 11.08 7.83 -10.55
CA LEU A 64 10.61 7.98 -9.18
C LEU A 64 9.94 9.34 -8.98
N LEU A 65 8.77 9.35 -8.34
CA LEU A 65 8.09 10.58 -7.95
C LEU A 65 8.76 11.15 -6.70
N ARG A 66 8.71 12.47 -6.53
CA ARG A 66 9.19 13.13 -5.30
C ARG A 66 8.19 12.90 -4.16
N GLY A 67 8.69 12.81 -2.94
CA GLY A 67 7.95 12.52 -1.71
C GLY A 67 8.58 11.43 -0.84
N SER A 68 7.83 10.98 0.15
CA SER A 68 8.14 9.83 1.01
C SER A 68 7.07 8.76 0.86
N TYR A 69 7.47 7.51 0.72
CA TYR A 69 6.53 6.44 0.53
C TYR A 69 7.14 5.05 0.69
N LEU A 70 6.29 4.04 0.89
CA LEU A 70 6.71 2.63 0.84
C LEU A 70 6.86 2.17 -0.61
N LEU A 71 7.90 1.38 -0.88
CA LEU A 71 8.29 0.94 -2.21
C LEU A 71 8.57 -0.56 -2.23
N VAL A 72 8.03 -1.24 -3.23
CA VAL A 72 8.52 -2.55 -3.68
C VAL A 72 9.21 -2.39 -5.02
N ASN A 73 10.46 -2.85 -5.13
CA ASN A 73 11.18 -2.92 -6.39
C ASN A 73 11.13 -4.36 -6.94
N SER A 74 10.17 -4.64 -7.81
CA SER A 74 9.96 -6.03 -8.25
C SER A 74 11.09 -6.63 -9.08
N SER A 75 12.03 -5.83 -9.62
CA SER A 75 13.23 -6.39 -10.29
C SER A 75 14.20 -7.13 -9.37
N GLN A 76 14.09 -6.92 -8.05
CA GLN A 76 14.97 -7.54 -7.07
C GLN A 76 14.44 -8.89 -6.56
N HIS A 77 13.25 -9.29 -6.99
CA HIS A 77 12.53 -10.42 -6.44
C HIS A 77 12.01 -11.32 -7.56
N ALA A 78 11.66 -12.57 -7.22
CA ALA A 78 11.18 -13.52 -8.22
C ALA A 78 9.67 -13.40 -8.45
N VAL A 79 9.24 -13.88 -9.62
CA VAL A 79 7.83 -14.02 -9.96
C VAL A 79 7.12 -14.87 -8.90
N GLY A 80 5.93 -14.42 -8.49
CA GLY A 80 5.12 -15.12 -7.50
C GLY A 80 5.46 -14.74 -6.06
N HIS A 81 6.57 -14.03 -5.82
CA HIS A 81 6.86 -13.48 -4.50
C HIS A 81 5.81 -12.43 -4.11
N ARG A 82 5.60 -12.33 -2.80
CA ARG A 82 4.62 -11.45 -2.18
C ARG A 82 5.26 -10.64 -1.06
N ALA A 83 4.81 -9.39 -0.91
CA ALA A 83 5.05 -8.58 0.28
C ALA A 83 3.74 -8.09 0.89
N GLN A 84 3.67 -8.09 2.21
CA GLN A 84 2.48 -7.77 3.01
C GLN A 84 2.72 -6.52 3.83
N LEU A 85 1.77 -5.59 3.74
CA LEU A 85 1.69 -4.47 4.65
C LEU A 85 0.41 -4.56 5.46
N LEU A 86 0.55 -4.53 6.77
CA LEU A 86 -0.52 -4.59 7.75
C LEU A 86 -0.71 -3.19 8.34
N LEU A 87 -1.91 -2.66 8.29
CA LEU A 87 -2.24 -1.44 9.02
C LEU A 87 -2.54 -1.77 10.47
N GLN A 88 -2.56 -0.76 11.34
CA GLN A 88 -3.10 -0.91 12.67
C GLN A 88 -4.53 -1.46 12.63
N THR A 89 -4.90 -2.17 13.69
CA THR A 89 -6.27 -2.58 13.91
C THR A 89 -7.13 -1.36 14.24
N LEU A 90 -8.25 -1.23 13.56
CA LEU A 90 -9.20 -0.12 13.68
C LEU A 90 -10.48 -0.60 14.36
N SER A 91 -11.04 0.26 15.22
CA SER A 91 -12.27 -0.01 15.97
C SER A 91 -13.10 1.27 16.10
N GLU A 92 -13.57 1.76 14.96
CA GLU A 92 -14.33 3.00 14.89
C GLU A 92 -15.78 2.80 15.38
N ASN A 93 -16.34 3.84 16.03
CA ASN A 93 -17.74 3.86 16.45
C ASN A 93 -18.67 4.39 15.34
N ASP A 94 -18.14 5.26 14.47
CA ASP A 94 -18.88 5.97 13.44
C ASP A 94 -18.53 5.49 12.03
N THR A 95 -19.29 5.97 11.05
CA THR A 95 -19.01 5.70 9.63
C THR A 95 -17.70 6.36 9.21
N HIS A 96 -16.83 5.58 8.58
CA HIS A 96 -15.50 6.01 8.17
C HIS A 96 -15.10 5.34 6.84
N CYS A 97 -14.14 5.95 6.17
CA CYS A 97 -13.58 5.47 4.92
C CYS A 97 -12.06 5.30 5.06
N VAL A 98 -11.56 4.16 4.59
CA VAL A 98 -10.12 3.94 4.45
C VAL A 98 -9.73 4.33 3.02
N GLN A 99 -8.97 5.41 2.88
CA GLN A 99 -8.45 5.85 1.60
C GLN A 99 -6.99 5.45 1.45
N PHE A 100 -6.57 4.96 0.30
CA PHE A 100 -5.16 4.79 0.02
C PHE A 100 -4.81 5.16 -1.42
N SER A 101 -3.63 5.75 -1.59
CA SER A 101 -3.07 6.06 -2.89
C SER A 101 -2.04 5.00 -3.27
N TYR A 102 -2.10 4.56 -4.52
CA TYR A 102 -1.14 3.63 -5.10
C TYR A 102 -0.55 4.14 -6.40
N PHE A 103 0.64 3.64 -6.71
CA PHE A 103 1.34 3.91 -7.95
C PHE A 103 1.87 2.58 -8.49
N LEU A 104 1.56 2.27 -9.75
CA LEU A 104 1.92 1.02 -10.42
C LEU A 104 2.48 1.31 -11.81
N TYR A 105 3.81 1.36 -11.92
CA TYR A 105 4.49 1.74 -13.16
C TYR A 105 5.48 0.67 -13.63
N SER A 106 5.54 0.47 -14.94
CA SER A 106 6.62 -0.24 -15.63
C SER A 106 7.08 0.56 -16.83
N ARG A 107 8.40 0.69 -16.99
CA ARG A 107 9.00 1.32 -18.18
C ARG A 107 8.86 0.46 -19.43
N ASP A 108 8.92 -0.87 -19.28
CA ASP A 108 8.98 -1.82 -20.39
C ASP A 108 7.59 -2.29 -20.85
N GLY A 109 6.52 -1.73 -20.27
CA GLY A 109 5.13 -2.10 -20.57
C GLY A 109 4.66 -3.41 -19.93
N HIS A 110 5.58 -4.20 -19.36
CA HIS A 110 5.25 -5.41 -18.62
C HIS A 110 4.49 -5.11 -17.33
N SER A 111 3.76 -6.10 -16.85
CA SER A 111 3.05 -5.96 -15.58
C SER A 111 4.05 -5.90 -14.40
N PRO A 112 4.05 -4.82 -13.57
CA PRO A 112 4.79 -4.78 -12.30
C PRO A 112 4.37 -5.86 -11.31
N GLY A 113 3.15 -6.35 -11.44
CA GLY A 113 2.50 -7.14 -10.41
C GLY A 113 1.03 -6.83 -10.27
N ALA A 114 0.49 -7.24 -9.12
CA ALA A 114 -0.84 -6.93 -8.65
C ALA A 114 -0.79 -6.41 -7.21
N LEU A 115 -1.71 -5.52 -6.87
CA LEU A 115 -1.94 -5.07 -5.51
C LEU A 115 -3.33 -5.51 -5.10
N LYS A 116 -3.44 -6.10 -3.91
CA LYS A 116 -4.71 -6.56 -3.36
C LYS A 116 -4.87 -6.01 -1.95
N ALA A 117 -6.06 -5.51 -1.64
CA ALA A 117 -6.43 -5.10 -0.30
C ALA A 117 -7.44 -6.07 0.29
N TYR A 118 -7.25 -6.38 1.57
CA TYR A 118 -8.04 -7.31 2.35
C TYR A 118 -8.47 -6.63 3.65
N VAL A 119 -9.62 -7.05 4.16
CA VAL A 119 -10.15 -6.61 5.45
C VAL A 119 -10.36 -7.86 6.30
N ARG A 120 -9.62 -7.95 7.41
CA ARG A 120 -9.75 -9.03 8.39
C ARG A 120 -10.51 -8.51 9.59
N VAL A 121 -11.62 -9.14 9.96
CA VAL A 121 -12.46 -8.72 11.10
C VAL A 121 -12.19 -9.62 12.30
N ASN A 122 -11.99 -9.04 13.50
CA ASN A 122 -11.80 -9.73 14.79
C ASN A 122 -10.75 -10.85 14.75
N GLY A 123 -9.63 -10.66 14.04
CA GLY A 123 -8.62 -11.70 13.87
C GLY A 123 -9.11 -12.98 13.16
N GLY A 124 -10.25 -12.92 12.45
CA GLY A 124 -10.81 -14.03 11.69
C GLY A 124 -9.99 -14.42 10.45
N PRO A 125 -10.49 -15.31 9.58
CA PRO A 125 -9.81 -15.62 8.32
C PRO A 125 -9.76 -14.39 7.39
N LEU A 126 -8.69 -14.27 6.60
CA LEU A 126 -8.48 -13.13 5.69
C LEU A 126 -9.55 -12.99 4.59
N GLY A 127 -10.17 -14.11 4.19
CA GLY A 127 -11.22 -14.12 3.17
C GLY A 127 -10.75 -13.74 1.76
N SER A 128 -11.65 -13.18 0.97
CA SER A 128 -11.38 -12.69 -0.39
C SER A 128 -10.93 -11.22 -0.38
N PRO A 129 -10.13 -10.77 -1.37
CA PRO A 129 -9.74 -9.37 -1.44
C PRO A 129 -10.97 -8.48 -1.65
N VAL A 130 -11.06 -7.39 -0.87
CA VAL A 130 -12.12 -6.38 -1.02
C VAL A 130 -11.84 -5.45 -2.20
N TRP A 131 -10.57 -5.32 -2.57
CA TRP A 131 -10.14 -4.56 -3.73
C TRP A 131 -8.89 -5.19 -4.35
N ASN A 132 -8.75 -5.11 -5.67
CA ASN A 132 -7.54 -5.54 -6.35
C ASN A 132 -7.32 -4.74 -7.64
N THR A 133 -6.06 -4.62 -8.03
CA THR A 133 -5.63 -4.10 -9.31
C THR A 133 -4.39 -4.83 -9.80
N SER A 134 -4.12 -4.80 -11.10
CA SER A 134 -2.94 -5.41 -11.71
C SER A 134 -2.48 -4.63 -12.93
N GLY A 135 -1.24 -4.88 -13.36
CA GLY A 135 -0.67 -4.23 -14.55
C GLY A 135 -0.12 -2.84 -14.27
N SER A 136 0.36 -2.17 -15.31
CA SER A 136 0.85 -0.79 -15.20
C SER A 136 -0.27 0.21 -15.50
N HIS A 137 -0.40 1.22 -14.65
CA HIS A 137 -1.46 2.24 -14.72
C HIS A 137 -0.91 3.63 -15.10
N GLY A 138 0.23 3.63 -15.80
CA GLY A 138 0.96 4.83 -16.16
C GLY A 138 1.73 5.46 -15.00
N LYS A 139 2.40 6.57 -15.27
CA LYS A 139 3.24 7.29 -14.30
C LYS A 139 2.41 8.31 -13.49
N GLN A 140 1.40 7.83 -12.78
CA GLN A 140 0.51 8.67 -11.98
C GLN A 140 0.03 7.95 -10.71
N TRP A 141 -0.36 8.73 -9.70
CA TRP A 141 -1.00 8.23 -8.49
C TRP A 141 -2.48 7.94 -8.75
N HIS A 142 -2.96 6.87 -8.13
CA HIS A 142 -4.36 6.48 -8.15
C HIS A 142 -4.85 6.35 -6.72
N GLN A 143 -5.99 6.96 -6.42
CA GLN A 143 -6.60 6.90 -5.09
C GLN A 143 -7.73 5.88 -5.06
N VAL A 144 -7.81 5.14 -3.97
CA VAL A 144 -8.85 4.16 -3.67
C VAL A 144 -9.50 4.56 -2.37
N GLU A 145 -10.82 4.41 -2.28
CA GLU A 145 -11.58 4.56 -1.06
C GLU A 145 -12.32 3.26 -0.76
N LEU A 146 -12.14 2.75 0.46
CA LEU A 146 -12.82 1.57 0.98
C LEU A 146 -13.76 2.02 2.10
N ALA A 147 -15.06 1.87 1.86
CA ALA A 147 -16.07 2.02 2.89
C ALA A 147 -16.13 0.71 3.70
N VAL A 148 -15.66 0.73 4.95
CA VAL A 148 -15.65 -0.45 5.83
C VAL A 148 -16.81 -0.35 6.82
N SER A 149 -17.82 -1.22 6.65
CA SER A 149 -18.99 -1.27 7.54
C SER A 149 -18.76 -2.17 8.75
N THR A 150 -17.61 -2.03 9.40
CA THR A 150 -17.28 -2.74 10.65
C THR A 150 -17.07 -1.73 11.76
N PHE A 151 -17.81 -1.89 12.85
CA PHE A 151 -17.87 -0.93 13.95
C PHE A 151 -17.65 -1.62 15.30
N TRP A 152 -17.24 -0.84 16.30
CA TRP A 152 -17.14 -1.30 17.68
C TRP A 152 -18.45 -2.02 18.14
N PRO A 153 -18.38 -3.14 18.87
CA PRO A 153 -17.20 -3.74 19.52
C PRO A 153 -16.35 -4.63 18.61
N ASN A 154 -16.65 -4.69 17.31
CA ASN A 154 -15.80 -5.40 16.37
C ASN A 154 -14.63 -4.51 15.97
N GLU A 155 -13.50 -5.15 15.71
CA GLU A 155 -12.30 -4.52 15.19
C GLU A 155 -11.96 -5.12 13.82
N TYR A 156 -11.26 -4.37 13.00
CA TYR A 156 -10.79 -4.86 11.71
C TYR A 156 -9.38 -4.37 11.39
N GLN A 157 -8.67 -5.15 10.58
CA GLN A 157 -7.34 -4.81 10.10
C GLN A 157 -7.34 -4.81 8.58
N VAL A 158 -6.84 -3.72 8.00
CA VAL A 158 -6.59 -3.64 6.56
C VAL A 158 -5.21 -4.20 6.28
N ARG A 159 -5.15 -5.11 5.32
CA ARG A 159 -3.91 -5.73 4.84
C ARG A 159 -3.79 -5.51 3.34
N THR A 160 -2.62 -5.10 2.88
CA THR A 160 -2.33 -4.99 1.45
C THR A 160 -1.22 -5.96 1.07
N ASP A 161 -1.48 -6.75 0.03
CA ASP A 161 -0.54 -7.72 -0.51
C ASP A 161 -0.12 -7.26 -1.91
N SER A 162 1.18 -7.09 -2.10
CA SER A 162 1.77 -6.98 -3.43
C SER A 162 2.16 -8.36 -3.94
N PHE A 163 1.82 -8.67 -5.19
CA PHE A 163 2.17 -9.92 -5.86
C PHE A 163 2.98 -9.59 -7.11
N LEU A 164 4.16 -10.17 -7.24
CA LEU A 164 5.02 -9.93 -8.39
C LEU A 164 4.62 -10.84 -9.55
N CYS A 165 4.32 -10.23 -10.70
CA CYS A 165 3.90 -10.96 -11.90
C CYS A 165 5.09 -11.20 -12.85
N SER A 166 5.01 -12.26 -13.66
CA SER A 166 5.91 -12.47 -14.80
C SER A 166 5.41 -11.71 -16.02
N LEU A 167 6.29 -11.49 -17.00
CA LEU A 167 5.97 -10.96 -18.32
C LEU A 167 4.62 -11.52 -18.83
N MET A 168 3.59 -10.68 -18.89
CA MET A 168 2.54 -10.88 -19.90
C MET A 168 3.15 -10.40 -21.21
N ILE A 169 3.41 -11.38 -22.08
CA ILE A 169 3.88 -11.23 -23.46
C ILE A 169 2.79 -10.57 -24.30
#